data_AF-A0A3E0MKY7-F1
#
_entry.id   AF-A0A3E0MKY7-F1
#
_cell.length_a   1.000
_cell.length_b   1.000
_cell.length_c   1.000
_cell.angle_alpha   90.00
_cell.angle_beta   90.00
_cell.angle_gamma   90.00
#
_symmetry.space_group_name_H-M   'P 1'
#
loop_
_entity.id
_entity.type
_entity.pdbx_description
1 polymer ?
#
loop_
_entity_poly.entity_id
_entity_poly.type
_entity_poly.pdbx_seq_one_letter_code
_entity_poly.pdbx_strand_id
1 'polypeptide(L)'
;MIRITFVFILALFPSLLSLWLINRSQQRLSNRLRGIRHRHEYSPVMASGFLSIPVETENKPAFIGDLSCRFNAYSPHLRCAVNPPGPCEGCRQYEAKTGTV
;
A
#
# COMPACT_ATOMS: atom_id res chain seq x y z
N MET A 1 19.61 57.08 6.62
CA MET A 1 18.77 56.03 7.24
C MET A 1 17.62 55.55 6.32
N ILE A 2 16.86 56.44 5.68
CA ILE A 2 15.73 56.11 4.79
C ILE A 2 16.10 55.21 3.57
N ARG A 3 17.30 55.37 3.01
CA ARG A 3 17.71 54.52 1.87
C ARG A 3 17.84 53.04 2.23
N ILE A 4 18.32 52.74 3.44
CA ILE A 4 18.54 51.36 3.88
C ILE A 4 17.20 50.69 4.17
N THR A 5 16.25 51.43 4.77
CA THR A 5 14.90 50.91 5.05
C THR A 5 14.15 50.55 3.77
N PHE A 6 14.26 51.35 2.70
CA PHE A 6 13.64 51.02 1.40
C PHE A 6 14.19 49.73 0.79
N VAL A 7 15.51 49.52 0.86
CA VAL A 7 16.14 48.30 0.34
C VAL A 7 15.68 47.06 1.11
N PHE A 8 15.62 47.14 2.44
CA PHE A 8 15.11 46.05 3.27
C PHE A 8 13.64 45.75 2.99
N ILE A 9 12.79 46.77 2.85
CA ILE A 9 11.37 46.59 2.52
C ILE A 9 11.22 45.93 1.15
N LEU A 10 11.94 46.39 0.12
CA LEU A 10 11.89 45.82 -1.23
C LEU A 10 12.40 44.37 -1.29
N ALA A 11 13.33 43.97 -0.41
CA ALA A 11 13.85 42.61 -0.36
C ALA A 11 12.99 41.65 0.48
N LEU A 12 12.45 42.12 1.61
CA LEU A 12 11.68 41.29 2.54
C LEU A 12 10.22 41.15 2.13
N PHE A 13 9.64 42.20 1.55
CA PHE A 13 8.25 42.21 1.11
C PHE A 13 7.92 41.08 0.11
N PRO A 14 8.69 40.81 -0.97
CA PRO A 14 8.37 39.72 -1.90
C PRO A 14 8.49 38.32 -1.26
N SER A 15 9.39 38.15 -0.29
CA SER A 15 9.54 36.89 0.44
C SER A 15 8.35 36.64 1.39
N LEU A 16 7.89 37.67 2.08
CA LEU A 16 6.71 37.59 2.95
C LEU A 16 5.41 37.44 2.15
N LEU A 17 5.29 38.15 1.03
CA LEU A 17 4.12 38.11 0.16
C LEU A 17 3.98 36.75 -0.52
N SER A 18 5.09 36.13 -0.96
CA SER A 18 5.08 34.80 -1.57
C SER A 18 4.62 33.72 -0.58
N LEU A 19 5.14 33.74 0.66
CA LEU A 19 4.72 32.82 1.71
C LEU A 19 3.23 33.00 2.08
N TRP A 20 2.76 34.25 2.13
CA TRP A 20 1.35 34.54 2.42
C TRP A 20 0.41 34.05 1.30
N LEU A 21 0.80 34.23 0.03
CA LEU A 21 0.04 33.73 -1.12
C LEU A 21 0.00 32.20 -1.19
N ILE A 22 1.13 31.54 -0.90
CA ILE A 22 1.20 30.06 -0.83
C ILE A 22 0.25 29.58 0.26
N ASN A 23 0.32 30.13 1.48
CA ASN A 23 -0.53 29.69 2.59
C ASN A 23 -2.02 29.90 2.30
N ARG A 24 -2.38 31.00 1.62
CA ARG A 24 -3.76 31.28 1.20
C ARG A 24 -4.26 30.34 0.09
N SER A 25 -3.36 29.85 -0.76
CA SER A 25 -3.69 28.97 -1.90
C SER A 25 -3.77 27.47 -1.55
N GLN A 26 -3.25 27.05 -0.39
CA GLN A 26 -3.14 25.63 0.00
C GLN A 26 -4.50 24.93 0.24
N GLN A 27 -5.61 25.67 0.22
CA GLN A 27 -6.96 25.11 0.35
C GLN A 27 -7.39 24.28 -0.88
N ARG A 28 -6.82 24.54 -2.07
CA ARG A 28 -7.18 23.83 -3.31
C ARG A 28 -6.32 22.60 -3.60
N LEU A 29 -5.09 22.57 -3.09
CA LEU A 29 -4.13 21.49 -3.33
C LEU A 29 -4.32 20.32 -2.35
N SER A 30 -4.66 20.61 -1.09
CA SER A 30 -4.90 19.60 -0.06
C SER A 30 -6.09 18.68 -0.38
N ASN A 31 -7.18 19.23 -0.93
CA ASN A 31 -8.34 18.44 -1.36
C ASN A 31 -8.03 17.50 -2.55
N ARG A 32 -7.02 17.80 -3.37
CA ARG A 32 -6.61 16.92 -4.48
C ARG A 32 -5.68 15.78 -4.03
N LEU A 33 -4.92 15.97 -2.95
CA LEU A 33 -3.95 14.98 -2.46
C LEU A 33 -4.53 14.05 -1.38
N ARG A 34 -5.65 14.39 -0.73
CA ARG A 34 -6.33 13.50 0.23
C ARG A 34 -6.82 12.19 -0.39
N GLY A 35 -7.13 12.18 -1.69
CA GLY A 35 -7.58 10.99 -2.41
C GLY A 35 -6.48 10.02 -2.85
N ILE A 36 -5.20 10.38 -2.69
CA ILE A 36 -4.07 9.56 -3.19
C ILE A 36 -3.48 8.66 -2.08
N ARG A 37 -3.97 8.74 -0.84
CA ARG A 37 -3.32 8.03 0.29
C ARG A 37 -3.70 6.56 0.47
N HIS A 38 -4.78 6.05 -0.14
CA HIS A 38 -5.17 4.64 0.01
C HIS A 38 -5.75 4.04 -1.28
N ARG A 39 -4.89 3.84 -2.29
CA ARG A 39 -5.23 2.99 -3.45
C ARG A 39 -4.22 1.87 -3.70
N HIS A 40 -3.53 1.46 -2.64
CA HIS A 40 -2.83 0.17 -2.54
C HIS A 40 -3.49 -0.70 -1.48
N GLU A 41 -4.81 -0.76 -1.50
CA GLU A 41 -5.56 -1.77 -0.75
C GLU A 41 -6.38 -2.52 -1.79
N TYR A 42 -5.75 -3.60 -2.28
CA TYR A 42 -6.30 -4.75 -2.99
C TYR A 42 -7.62 -4.44 -3.71
N SER A 43 -7.53 -4.03 -4.98
CA SER A 43 -8.68 -4.03 -5.87
C SER A 43 -9.20 -5.47 -5.95
N PRO A 44 -10.41 -5.80 -5.48
CA PRO A 44 -11.01 -7.09 -5.73
C PRO A 44 -11.53 -7.08 -7.17
N VAL A 45 -10.60 -7.07 -8.13
CA VAL A 45 -10.88 -7.59 -9.45
C VAL A 45 -11.14 -9.08 -9.21
N MET A 46 -12.31 -9.57 -9.63
CA MET A 46 -12.84 -10.94 -9.45
C MET A 46 -13.86 -11.13 -8.30
N ALA A 47 -14.81 -10.20 -8.15
CA ALA A 47 -16.16 -10.56 -7.73
C ALA A 47 -16.95 -11.13 -8.91
N SER A 48 -16.56 -12.31 -9.44
CA SER A 48 -17.39 -13.13 -10.34
C SER A 48 -16.70 -14.47 -10.56
N GLY A 49 -17.22 -15.57 -10.01
CA GLY A 49 -17.01 -16.84 -10.69
C GLY A 49 -17.22 -18.15 -9.95
N PHE A 50 -16.80 -18.33 -8.69
CA PHE A 50 -16.74 -19.71 -8.17
C PHE A 50 -17.15 -19.84 -6.70
N LEU A 51 -18.32 -20.45 -6.54
CA LEU A 51 -18.88 -21.13 -5.36
C LEU A 51 -19.28 -20.29 -4.14
N SER A 52 -20.59 -20.32 -3.90
CA SER A 52 -21.28 -20.22 -2.63
C SER A 52 -20.64 -21.13 -1.58
N ILE A 53 -19.91 -20.58 -0.62
CA ILE A 53 -19.59 -21.24 0.64
C ILE A 53 -20.09 -20.31 1.75
N PRO A 54 -20.86 -20.80 2.74
CA PRO A 54 -21.32 -19.98 3.87
C PRO A 54 -20.09 -19.41 4.56
N VAL A 55 -20.07 -18.09 4.73
CA VAL A 55 -19.06 -17.39 5.51
C VAL A 55 -19.25 -17.80 6.97
N GLU A 56 -18.54 -18.85 7.39
CA GLU A 56 -18.32 -19.16 8.78
C GLU A 56 -17.08 -18.40 9.24
N THR A 57 -17.28 -17.66 10.32
CA THR A 57 -16.38 -16.70 10.95
C THR A 57 -15.07 -17.35 11.36
N GLU A 58 -14.00 -17.07 10.63
CA GLU A 58 -12.66 -17.01 11.21
C GLU A 58 -11.85 -16.02 10.38
N ASN A 59 -11.05 -15.18 11.03
CA ASN A 59 -10.09 -14.30 10.35
C ASN A 59 -8.98 -15.16 9.71
N LYS A 60 -9.31 -16.02 8.74
CA LYS A 60 -8.35 -16.85 8.04
C LYS A 60 -7.72 -15.98 6.95
N PRO A 61 -6.47 -15.54 7.13
CA PRO A 61 -5.77 -14.84 6.06
C PRO A 61 -5.82 -15.67 4.77
N ALA A 62 -6.12 -15.01 3.66
CA ALA A 62 -6.25 -15.63 2.34
C ALA A 62 -4.87 -16.09 1.84
N PHE A 63 -4.35 -17.19 2.36
CA PHE A 63 -3.08 -17.75 1.94
C PHE A 63 -3.23 -18.48 0.60
N ILE A 64 -2.28 -18.28 -0.31
CA ILE A 64 -2.22 -19.00 -1.59
C ILE A 64 -1.16 -20.11 -1.55
N GLY A 65 -1.33 -21.14 -2.39
CA GLY A 65 -0.44 -22.31 -2.43
C GLY A 65 -0.89 -23.42 -1.49
N ASP A 66 -0.10 -24.51 -1.45
CA ASP A 66 -0.41 -25.68 -0.65
C ASP A 66 -0.01 -25.47 0.82
N LEU A 67 -0.98 -25.47 1.73
CA LEU A 67 -0.78 -25.28 3.18
C LEU A 67 -0.15 -26.48 3.87
N SER A 68 -0.20 -27.65 3.22
CA SER A 68 0.49 -28.84 3.70
C SER A 68 2.01 -28.76 3.44
N CYS A 69 2.48 -27.83 2.62
CA CYS A 69 3.91 -27.65 2.38
C CYS A 69 4.58 -26.84 3.50
N ARG A 70 5.70 -27.33 4.03
CA ARG A 70 6.54 -26.64 5.03
C ARG A 70 7.07 -25.30 4.52
N PHE A 71 7.23 -25.16 3.21
CA PHE A 71 7.74 -23.95 2.56
C PHE A 71 6.64 -23.00 2.07
N ASN A 72 5.37 -23.23 2.44
CA ASN A 72 4.30 -22.27 2.17
C ASN A 72 4.68 -20.89 2.75
N ALA A 73 4.50 -19.83 1.98
CA ALA A 73 4.89 -18.48 2.40
C ALA A 73 3.86 -17.80 3.33
N TYR A 74 2.71 -18.44 3.57
CA TYR A 74 1.59 -17.91 4.36
C TYR A 74 1.26 -16.46 3.96
N SER A 75 1.19 -16.22 2.66
CA SER A 75 0.99 -14.90 2.07
C SER A 75 -0.16 -14.96 1.05
N PRO A 76 -0.93 -13.86 0.88
CA PRO A 76 -1.92 -13.76 -0.18
C PRO A 76 -1.35 -13.60 -1.59
N HIS A 77 -0.05 -13.32 -1.72
CA HIS A 77 0.58 -13.04 -3.02
C HIS A 77 1.72 -14.00 -3.36
N LEU A 78 2.31 -14.65 -2.36
CA LEU A 78 3.44 -15.55 -2.55
C LEU A 78 3.01 -16.96 -2.14
N ARG A 79 3.22 -17.94 -3.03
CA ARG A 79 2.87 -19.35 -2.77
C ARG A 79 3.91 -20.06 -1.91
N CYS A 80 5.19 -19.84 -2.20
CA CYS A 80 6.30 -20.56 -1.59
C CYS A 80 7.47 -19.60 -1.31
N ALA A 81 8.11 -19.74 -0.14
CA ALA A 81 9.25 -18.91 0.23
C ALA A 81 10.51 -19.22 -0.61
N VAL A 82 10.64 -20.48 -1.06
CA VAL A 82 11.82 -20.96 -1.82
C VAL A 82 11.64 -20.80 -3.33
N ASN A 83 10.40 -20.90 -3.82
CA ASN A 83 10.07 -20.73 -5.24
C ASN A 83 8.78 -19.90 -5.39
N PRO A 84 8.86 -18.57 -5.27
CA PRO A 84 7.67 -17.70 -5.23
C PRO A 84 6.66 -17.89 -6.36
N PRO A 85 7.06 -18.06 -7.64
CA PRO A 85 6.13 -18.32 -8.75
C PRO A 85 5.81 -19.81 -8.98
N GLY A 86 6.47 -20.72 -8.26
CA GLY A 86 6.42 -22.16 -8.56
C GLY A 86 5.05 -22.79 -8.34
N PRO A 87 4.63 -23.73 -9.21
CA PRO A 87 3.48 -24.57 -8.91
C PRO A 87 3.80 -25.48 -7.71
N CYS A 88 2.78 -25.81 -6.91
CA CYS A 88 2.94 -26.79 -5.84
C CYS A 88 2.97 -28.23 -6.40
N GLU A 89 2.21 -28.48 -7.47
CA GLU A 89 2.17 -29.77 -8.16
C GLU A 89 3.49 -30.06 -8.88
N GLY A 90 4.11 -31.21 -8.60
CA GLY A 90 5.41 -31.58 -9.19
C GLY A 90 6.61 -30.76 -8.69
N CYS A 91 6.44 -29.95 -7.62
CA CYS A 91 7.53 -29.15 -7.07
C CYS A 91 8.62 -30.02 -6.44
N ARG A 92 9.87 -29.85 -6.88
CA ARG A 92 11.03 -30.59 -6.34
C ARG A 92 11.39 -30.20 -4.91
N GLN A 93 10.97 -29.01 -4.49
CA GLN A 93 11.23 -28.44 -3.17
C GLN A 93 10.06 -28.68 -2.20
N TYR A 94 9.02 -29.42 -2.60
CA TYR A 94 7.90 -29.71 -1.70
C TYR A 94 8.35 -30.57 -0.52
N GLU A 95 7.98 -30.15 0.69
CA GLU A 95 8.20 -30.91 1.91
C GLU A 95 6.91 -30.86 2.73
N ALA A 96 6.35 -32.00 3.09
CA ALA A 96 5.11 -32.05 3.87
C ALA A 96 5.36 -31.53 5.29
N LYS A 97 4.43 -30.72 5.80
CA LYS A 97 4.39 -30.26 7.19
C LYS A 97 3.96 -31.44 8.03
N THR A 98 4.89 -32.03 8.77
CA THR A 98 4.60 -33.04 9.80
C THR A 98 3.87 -32.34 10.95
N GLY A 99 2.53 -32.32 10.91
CA GLY A 99 1.69 -31.76 11.97
C GLY A 99 1.24 -32.83 12.94
N THR A 100 1.61 -32.71 14.20
CA THR A 100 0.77 -33.15 15.32
C THR A 100 -0.52 -32.34 15.26
N VAL A 101 -1.64 -33.05 15.12
CA VAL A 101 -3.02 -32.55 15.24
C VAL A 101 -3.22 -31.94 16.62
#